data_AF-A0A0L8HDB2-F1
#
_entry.id   AF-A0A0L8HDB2-F1
#
_cell.length_a   1.000
_cell.length_b   1.000
_cell.length_c   1.000
_cell.angle_alpha   90.00
_cell.angle_beta   90.00
_cell.angle_gamma   90.00
#
_symmetry.space_group_name_H-M   'P 1'
#
loop_
_entity.id
_entity.type
_entity.pdbx_description
1 polymer ?
#
loop_
_entity_poly.entity_id
_entity_poly.type
_entity_poly.pdbx_seq_one_letter_code
_entity_poly.pdbx_strand_id
1 'polypeptide(L)' 'MRKVMVIPVVIGTLGAVSKSFEQHIKNIGAAVRLEVIQKTALLATARILRRVLPL' A
#
# COMPACT_ATOMS: atom_id res chain seq x y z
N MET A 1 21.80 -18.17 12.45
CA MET A 1 21.01 -17.48 11.39
C MET A 1 19.79 -16.83 12.03
N ARG A 2 19.51 -15.55 11.73
CA ARG A 2 18.36 -14.83 12.31
C ARG A 2 17.11 -15.21 11.50
N LYS A 3 16.07 -15.70 12.16
CA LYS A 3 14.78 -16.05 11.52
C LYS A 3 14.02 -14.74 11.28
N VAL A 4 13.71 -14.43 10.02
CA VAL A 4 12.99 -13.21 9.62
C VAL A 4 11.67 -13.62 8.98
N MET A 5 10.58 -12.96 9.37
CA MET A 5 9.26 -13.15 8.78
C MET A 5 9.01 -12.02 7.77
N VAL A 6 8.73 -12.38 6.52
CA VAL A 6 8.41 -11.43 5.44
C VAL A 6 6.95 -11.60 5.07
N ILE A 7 6.19 -10.50 5.02
CA ILE A 7 4.77 -10.51 4.68
C ILE A 7 4.55 -9.61 3.46
N PRO A 8 4.21 -10.16 2.28
CA PRO A 8 3.91 -9.36 1.11
C PRO A 8 2.52 -8.73 1.26
N VAL A 9 2.49 -7.40 1.18
CA VAL A 9 1.25 -6.61 1.26
C VAL A 9 1.17 -5.75 0.00
N VAL A 10 0.13 -5.96 -0.79
CA VAL A 10 -0.10 -5.19 -2.02
C VAL A 10 -1.25 -4.23 -1.82
N ILE A 11 -1.01 -2.94 -2.07
CA ILE A 11 -1.98 -1.87 -1.89
C ILE A 11 -2.11 -1.13 -3.22
N GLY A 12 -3.32 -1.13 -3.76
CA GLY A 12 -3.68 -0.35 -4.93
C GLY A 12 -4.32 0.99 -4.55
N THR A 13 -4.58 1.80 -5.55
CA THR A 13 -5.30 3.09 -5.41
C THR A 13 -6.70 2.95 -4.84
N LEU A 14 -7.37 1.85 -5.14
CA LEU A 14 -8.76 1.59 -4.77
C LEU A 14 -8.92 0.79 -3.47
N GLY A 15 -7.84 0.26 -2.89
CA GLY A 15 -7.96 -0.77 -1.86
C GLY A 15 -6.65 -1.47 -1.53
N ALA A 16 -6.59 -2.08 -0.36
CA ALA A 16 -5.69 -3.20 -0.17
C ALA A 16 -6.13 -4.36 -1.08
N VAL A 17 -5.21 -4.89 -1.88
CA VAL A 17 -5.46 -6.13 -2.64
C VAL A 17 -5.36 -7.33 -1.69
N SER A 18 -4.50 -7.23 -0.68
CA SER A 18 -4.39 -8.21 0.40
C SER A 18 -5.53 -8.04 1.42
N LYS A 19 -6.44 -9.03 1.49
CA LYS A 19 -7.59 -9.05 2.41
C LYS A 19 -7.21 -8.96 3.90
N SER A 20 -5.98 -9.29 4.26
CA SER A 20 -5.47 -9.38 5.64
C SER A 20 -4.50 -8.24 6.01
N PHE A 21 -4.57 -7.08 5.34
CA PHE A 21 -3.71 -5.92 5.60
C PHE A 21 -3.57 -5.57 7.09
N GLU A 22 -4.68 -5.40 7.81
CA GLU A 22 -4.66 -4.99 9.21
C GLU A 22 -3.93 -6.01 10.11
N GLN A 23 -4.14 -7.30 9.84
CA GLN A 23 -3.53 -8.38 10.60
C GLN A 23 -2.02 -8.43 10.34
N HIS A 24 -1.61 -8.22 9.10
CA HIS A 24 -0.20 -8.16 8.69
C HIS A 24 0.54 -6.94 9.26
N ILE A 25 -0.09 -5.76 9.25
CA ILE A 25 0.47 -4.53 9.82
C ILE A 25 0.65 -4.65 11.34
N LYS A 26 -0.31 -5.27 12.04
CA LYS A 26 -0.19 -5.60 13.46
C LYS A 26 1.00 -6.53 13.74
N ASN A 27 1.20 -7.55 12.90
CA ASN A 27 2.31 -8.52 13.06
C ASN A 27 3.71 -7.89 12.92
N ILE A 28 3.84 -6.77 12.21
CA ILE A 28 5.11 -6.04 12.07
C ILE A 28 5.25 -4.89 13.09
N GLY A 29 4.29 -4.74 14.02
CA GLY A 29 4.30 -3.69 15.05
C GLY A 29 4.11 -2.27 14.51
N ALA A 30 3.60 -2.12 13.28
CA ALA A 30 3.36 -0.81 12.68
C ALA A 30 1.93 -0.35 12.96
N ALA A 31 1.76 0.94 13.24
CA ALA A 31 0.46 1.59 13.36
C ALA A 31 0.21 2.45 12.12
N VAL A 32 -0.16 1.82 11.01
CA VAL A 32 -0.44 2.51 9.75
C VAL A 32 -1.86 2.19 9.27
N ARG A 33 -2.62 3.24 8.95
CA ARG A 33 -3.95 3.13 8.36
C ARG A 33 -3.85 2.92 6.86
N LEU A 34 -4.72 2.06 6.31
CA LEU A 34 -4.76 1.78 4.89
C LEU A 34 -4.98 3.04 4.06
N GLU A 35 -5.87 3.94 4.51
CA GLU A 35 -6.19 5.19 3.80
C GLU A 35 -4.96 6.07 3.58
N VAL A 36 -4.01 6.06 4.51
CA VAL A 36 -2.78 6.87 4.43
C VAL A 36 -1.87 6.33 3.33
N ILE A 37 -1.74 5.00 3.23
CA ILE A 37 -0.92 4.37 2.18
C ILE A 37 -1.59 4.53 0.81
N GLN A 38 -2.92 4.41 0.75
CA GLN A 38 -3.68 4.58 -0.49
C GLN A 38 -3.52 5.98 -1.09
N LYS A 39 -3.40 7.03 -0.27
CA LYS A 39 -3.12 8.39 -0.77
C LYS A 39 -1.82 8.46 -1.59
N THR A 40 -0.78 7.73 -1.16
CA THR A 40 0.48 7.64 -1.93
C THR A 40 0.26 6.96 -3.27
N ALA A 41 -0.50 5.88 -3.31
CA ALA A 41 -0.85 5.20 -4.57
C ALA A 41 -1.65 6.15 -5.49
N LEU A 42 -2.65 6.86 -4.95
CA LEU A 42 -3.47 7.82 -5.70
C LEU A 42 -2.64 8.97 -6.27
N LEU A 43 -1.73 9.53 -5.49
CA LEU A 43 -0.82 10.59 -5.94
C LEU A 43 0.11 10.11 -7.06
N ALA A 44 0.66 8.90 -6.91
CA ALA A 44 1.50 8.30 -7.95
C ALA A 44 0.71 8.08 -9.25
N THR A 45 -0.52 7.56 -9.16
CA THR A 45 -1.41 7.39 -10.31
C THR A 45 -1.78 8.72 -10.94
N ALA A 46 -2.15 9.75 -10.15
CA ALA A 46 -2.45 11.08 -10.67
C ALA A 46 -1.23 11.69 -11.40
N ARG A 47 -0.02 11.48 -10.89
CA ARG A 47 1.24 11.90 -11.55
C ARG A 47 1.44 11.20 -12.89
N ILE A 48 1.17 9.90 -12.98
CA ILE A 48 1.26 9.15 -14.24
C ILE A 48 0.20 9.67 -15.23
N LEU A 49 -1.04 9.83 -14.78
CA LEU A 49 -2.13 10.34 -15.63
C LEU A 49 -1.79 11.72 -16.21
N ARG A 50 -1.27 12.66 -15.40
CA ARG A 50 -0.83 13.99 -15.88
C ARG A 50 0.32 13.95 -16.91
N ARG A 51 1.09 12.86 -16.95
CA ARG A 51 2.21 12.71 -17.90
C ARG A 51 1.80 12.04 -19.19
N VAL A 52 0.84 11.12 -19.12
CA VAL A 52 0.47 10.25 -20.24
C VAL A 52 -0.77 10.76 -20.96
N LEU A 53 -1.73 11.31 -20.21
CA LEU A 53 -2.92 11.90 -20.80
C LEU A 53 -2.64 13.36 -21.13
N PRO A 54 -2.78 13.77 -22.40
CA PRO A 54 -2.94 15.17 -22.74
C PRO A 54 -4.33 15.57 -22.23
N LEU A 55 -4.38 16.25 -21.09
CA LEU A 55 -5.58 16.90 -20.58
C LEU A 55 -5.71 18.29 -21.19
#